data_AF-A0A960SND4-F1
#
_entry.id   AF-A0A960SND4-F1
#
_cell.length_a   1.000
_cell.length_b   1.000
_cell.length_c   1.000
_cell.angle_alpha   90.00
_cell.angle_beta   90.00
_cell.angle_gamma   90.00
#
_symmetry.space_group_name_H-M   'P 1'
#
loop_
_entity.id
_entity.type
_entity.pdbx_description
1 polymer ?
#
loop_
_entity_poly.entity_id
_entity_poly.type
_entity_poly.pdbx_seq_one_letter_code
_entity_poly.pdbx_strand_id
1 'polypeptide(L)'
;MNRQTFGHSRVLIIYANDAGSALCSLHCAAIDLAMNQGRLPAEIRVGEFNTRELIAADQAEWVIGGDRQGVMTRRAKWAFADAAAADKFIEEHGGARSDFSTALKAAYSDLCDEVESRRRKAPARP
;
A
#
# COMPACT_ATOMS: atom_id res chain seq x y z
N MET A 1 2.80 7.89 13.84
CA MET A 1 3.17 7.96 12.41
C MET A 1 3.31 9.42 11.98
N ASN A 2 4.41 9.81 11.33
CA ASN A 2 4.60 11.18 10.84
C ASN A 2 3.74 11.39 9.57
N ARG A 3 2.65 12.16 9.72
CA ARG A 3 1.67 12.40 8.65
C ARG A 3 2.23 13.25 7.50
N GLN A 4 3.29 14.03 7.72
CA GLN A 4 3.90 14.84 6.67
C GLN A 4 4.81 14.03 5.75
N THR A 5 5.52 13.05 6.30
CA THR A 5 6.47 12.22 5.52
C THR A 5 5.79 11.18 4.65
N PHE A 6 4.70 10.56 5.13
CA PHE A 6 4.04 9.43 4.45
C PHE A 6 2.64 9.78 3.92
N GLY A 7 2.32 11.06 3.77
CA GLY A 7 0.97 11.51 3.38
C GLY A 7 0.48 10.96 2.04
N HIS A 8 1.40 10.66 1.12
CA HIS A 8 1.16 10.20 -0.26
C HIS A 8 1.08 8.66 -0.40
N SER A 9 1.24 7.91 0.70
CA SER A 9 1.13 6.44 0.72
C SER A 9 0.36 5.90 1.91
N ARG A 10 0.06 6.74 2.91
CA ARG A 10 -0.68 6.34 4.10
C ARG A 10 -1.98 5.63 3.77
N VAL A 11 -2.36 4.70 4.61
CA VAL A 11 -3.64 4.00 4.54
C VAL A 11 -4.38 4.19 5.85
N LEU A 12 -5.69 4.40 5.78
CA LEU A 12 -6.59 4.41 6.92
C LEU A 12 -7.61 3.29 6.73
N ILE A 13 -7.61 2.32 7.62
CA ILE A 13 -8.62 1.26 7.65
C ILE A 13 -9.65 1.65 8.71
N ILE A 14 -10.93 1.71 8.35
CA ILE A 14 -12.05 1.93 9.26
C ILE A 14 -12.77 0.59 9.39
N TYR A 15 -12.86 0.07 10.61
CA TYR A 15 -13.54 -1.18 10.92
C TYR A 15 -14.98 -0.91 11.37
N ALA A 16 -15.92 -1.80 11.06
CA ALA A 16 -17.35 -1.55 11.24
C ALA A 16 -17.78 -1.20 12.67
N ASN A 17 -17.10 -1.75 13.69
CA ASN A 17 -17.50 -1.63 15.10
C ASN A 17 -16.36 -1.16 16.01
N ASP A 18 -15.30 -0.56 15.47
CA ASP A 18 -14.06 -0.33 16.21
C ASP A 18 -13.25 0.86 15.67
N ALA A 19 -12.29 1.34 16.46
CA ALA A 19 -11.35 2.37 16.07
C ALA A 19 -10.50 1.92 14.86
N GLY A 20 -10.36 2.81 13.87
CA GLY A 20 -9.60 2.53 12.67
C GLY A 20 -8.09 2.45 12.87
N SER A 21 -7.39 1.78 11.94
CA SER A 21 -5.93 1.68 11.89
C SER A 21 -5.35 2.71 10.91
N ALA A 22 -4.48 3.61 11.39
CA ALA A 22 -3.75 4.55 10.55
C ALA A 22 -2.32 4.05 10.28
N LEU A 23 -2.04 3.76 9.01
CA LEU A 23 -0.91 2.95 8.57
C LEU A 23 -0.05 3.64 7.51
N CYS A 24 1.20 3.23 7.44
CA CYS A 24 2.24 3.92 6.68
C CYS A 24 2.13 3.76 5.16
N SER A 25 1.60 2.63 4.72
CA SER A 25 1.57 2.19 3.33
C SER A 25 0.58 1.04 3.16
N LEU A 26 0.31 0.65 1.91
CA LEU A 26 -0.48 -0.55 1.62
C LEU A 26 0.18 -1.84 2.14
N HIS A 27 1.52 -1.85 2.28
CA HIS A 27 2.21 -2.97 2.93
C HIS A 27 1.87 -3.06 4.42
N CYS A 28 1.94 -1.93 5.15
CA CYS A 28 1.48 -1.87 6.54
C CYS A 28 0.01 -2.30 6.67
N ALA A 29 -0.85 -1.89 5.72
CA ALA A 29 -2.27 -2.27 5.66
C ALA A 29 -2.50 -3.77 5.44
N ALA A 30 -1.74 -4.39 4.53
CA ALA A 30 -1.85 -5.83 4.28
C ALA A 30 -1.54 -6.65 5.55
N ILE A 31 -0.52 -6.26 6.32
CA ILE A 31 -0.19 -6.88 7.61
C ILE A 31 -1.34 -6.69 8.61
N ASP A 32 -1.84 -5.46 8.78
CA ASP A 32 -2.92 -5.17 9.72
C ASP A 32 -4.17 -6.01 9.40
N LEU A 33 -4.59 -6.05 8.14
CA LEU A 33 -5.73 -6.86 7.69
C LEU A 33 -5.52 -8.37 7.94
N ALA A 34 -4.29 -8.87 7.70
CA ALA A 34 -3.98 -10.28 7.93
C ALA A 34 -3.93 -10.65 9.42
N MET A 35 -3.55 -9.71 10.29
CA MET A 35 -3.51 -9.91 11.75
C MET A 35 -4.89 -9.71 12.40
N ASN A 36 -5.78 -8.95 11.75
CA ASN A 36 -7.08 -8.56 12.29
C ASN A 36 -8.26 -9.19 11.54
N GLN A 37 -8.15 -10.45 11.09
CA GLN A 37 -9.18 -11.11 10.27
C GLN A 37 -10.58 -11.17 10.89
N GLY A 38 -10.67 -11.11 12.23
CA GLY A 38 -11.95 -11.03 12.95
C GLY A 38 -12.62 -9.66 12.91
N ARG A 39 -11.92 -8.61 12.45
CA ARG A 39 -12.44 -7.23 12.34
C ARG A 39 -12.82 -6.99 10.89
N LEU A 40 -14.08 -6.65 10.64
CA LEU A 40 -14.58 -6.39 9.29
C LEU A 40 -14.19 -4.97 8.84
N PRO A 41 -13.34 -4.80 7.82
CA PRO A 41 -13.02 -3.49 7.28
C PRO A 41 -14.26 -2.94 6.57
N ALA A 42 -14.81 -1.84 7.07
CA ALA A 42 -15.95 -1.16 6.48
C ALA A 42 -15.53 -0.20 5.36
N GLU A 43 -14.38 0.45 5.53
CA GLU A 43 -13.83 1.36 4.53
C GLU A 43 -12.30 1.35 4.60
N ILE A 44 -11.65 1.42 3.44
CA ILE A 44 -10.20 1.60 3.35
C ILE A 44 -9.96 2.86 2.55
N ARG A 45 -9.24 3.82 3.14
CA ARG A 45 -8.81 5.04 2.47
C ARG A 45 -7.31 5.05 2.28
N VAL A 46 -6.85 5.64 1.19
CA VAL A 46 -5.44 5.77 0.83
C VAL A 46 -5.11 7.22 0.54
N GLY A 47 -3.89 7.63 0.90
CA GLY A 47 -3.35 8.92 0.54
C GLY A 47 -3.12 9.00 -0.97
N GLU A 48 -3.82 9.92 -1.62
CA GLU A 48 -3.57 10.26 -3.02
C GLU A 48 -2.15 10.82 -3.17
N PHE A 49 -1.45 10.37 -4.22
CA PHE A 49 -0.01 10.58 -4.36
C PHE A 49 0.39 12.06 -4.38
N ASN A 50 -0.37 12.91 -5.07
CA ASN A 50 -0.02 14.31 -5.29
C ASN A 50 -0.46 15.22 -4.14
N THR A 51 -1.73 15.12 -3.76
CA THR A 51 -2.43 15.99 -2.81
C THR A 51 -2.31 15.50 -1.37
N ARG A 52 -2.04 14.20 -1.16
CA ARG A 52 -2.00 13.52 0.15
C ARG A 52 -3.37 13.44 0.84
N GLU A 53 -4.44 13.77 0.13
CA GLU A 53 -5.82 13.61 0.61
C GLU A 53 -6.19 12.14 0.69
N LEU A 54 -7.08 11.78 1.62
CA LEU A 54 -7.53 10.40 1.78
C LEU A 54 -8.72 10.13 0.86
N ILE A 55 -8.50 9.32 -0.18
CA ILE A 55 -9.51 8.86 -1.12
C ILE A 55 -9.89 7.40 -0.85
N ALA A 56 -11.06 6.97 -1.31
CA ALA A 56 -11.51 5.58 -1.17
C ALA A 56 -10.59 4.66 -1.99
N ALA A 57 -10.01 3.64 -1.36
CA ALA A 57 -8.96 2.84 -1.96
C ALA A 57 -9.45 2.02 -3.15
N ASP A 58 -10.70 1.57 -3.11
CA ASP A 58 -11.42 0.83 -4.15
C ASP A 58 -11.77 1.68 -5.38
N GLN A 59 -11.88 3.00 -5.22
CA GLN A 59 -12.15 3.95 -6.31
C GLN A 59 -10.88 4.60 -6.87
N ALA A 60 -9.72 4.39 -6.24
CA ALA A 60 -8.47 4.97 -6.67
C ALA A 60 -7.87 4.22 -7.87
N GLU A 61 -7.18 4.95 -8.72
CA GLU A 61 -6.31 4.40 -9.76
C GLU A 61 -4.97 4.02 -9.13
N TRP A 62 -4.54 2.77 -9.29
CA TRP A 62 -3.30 2.29 -8.67
C TRP A 62 -2.18 2.18 -9.70
N VAL A 63 -0.97 2.52 -9.29
CA VAL A 63 0.26 2.22 -10.03
C VAL A 63 1.17 1.37 -9.17
N ILE A 64 1.58 0.22 -9.69
CA ILE A 64 2.46 -0.73 -9.01
C ILE A 64 3.85 -0.67 -9.65
N GLY A 65 4.87 -0.47 -8.81
CA GLY A 65 6.27 -0.41 -9.23
C GLY A 65 6.70 1.00 -9.64
N GLY A 66 7.55 1.06 -10.66
CA GLY A 66 8.26 2.27 -11.04
C GLY A 66 9.62 2.42 -10.33
N ASP A 67 10.30 3.51 -10.62
CA ASP A 67 11.62 3.85 -10.07
C ASP A 67 11.55 4.55 -8.70
N ARG A 68 10.36 5.00 -8.30
CA ARG A 68 10.12 5.69 -7.03
C ARG A 68 10.19 4.70 -5.87
N GLN A 69 10.99 5.05 -4.86
CA GLN A 69 11.12 4.27 -3.64
C GLN A 69 9.79 4.17 -2.89
N GLY A 70 9.34 2.93 -2.63
CA GLY A 70 8.13 2.65 -1.86
C GLY A 70 8.32 2.81 -0.36
N VAL A 71 7.20 2.99 0.37
CA VAL A 71 7.20 3.08 1.83
C VAL A 71 7.02 1.70 2.45
N MET A 72 8.05 1.21 3.15
CA MET A 72 8.10 -0.12 3.77
C MET A 72 7.85 -1.27 2.77
N THR A 73 8.21 -1.09 1.50
CA THR A 73 8.03 -2.12 0.47
C THR A 73 9.07 -1.97 -0.63
N ARG A 74 9.46 -3.08 -1.27
CA ARG A 74 10.36 -3.07 -2.44
C ARG A 74 9.67 -2.59 -3.70
N ARG A 75 8.41 -3.00 -3.89
CA ARG A 75 7.60 -2.64 -5.05
C ARG A 75 6.55 -1.65 -4.62
N ALA A 76 6.74 -0.40 -5.00
CA ALA A 76 5.88 0.70 -4.59
C ALA A 76 4.45 0.53 -5.13
N LYS A 77 3.48 1.10 -4.41
CA LYS A 77 2.06 1.04 -4.74
C LYS A 77 1.48 2.40 -4.45
N TRP A 78 1.17 3.14 -5.51
CA TRP A 78 0.72 4.52 -5.45
C TRP A 78 -0.73 4.59 -5.86
N ALA A 79 -1.49 5.46 -5.20
CA ALA A 79 -2.90 5.68 -5.47
C ALA A 79 -3.11 7.09 -6.01
N PHE A 80 -3.94 7.20 -7.05
CA PHE A 80 -4.27 8.44 -7.73
C PHE A 80 -5.79 8.61 -7.75
N ALA A 81 -6.26 9.86 -7.66
CA ALA A 81 -7.69 10.15 -7.73
C ALA A 81 -8.23 10.08 -9.17
N ASP A 82 -7.35 10.23 -10.17
CA ASP A 82 -7.73 10.25 -11.58
C ASP A 82 -6.74 9.47 -12.45
N ALA A 83 -7.26 8.94 -13.56
CA ALA A 83 -6.48 8.16 -14.51
C ALA A 83 -5.36 8.99 -15.15
N ALA A 84 -5.60 10.25 -15.48
CA ALA A 84 -4.59 11.07 -16.16
C ALA A 84 -3.34 11.29 -15.28
N ALA A 85 -3.51 11.47 -13.97
CA ALA A 85 -2.41 11.56 -13.02
C ALA A 85 -1.63 10.24 -12.91
N ALA A 86 -2.33 9.10 -12.94
CA ALA A 86 -1.68 7.79 -12.96
C ALA A 86 -0.89 7.56 -14.26
N ASP A 87 -1.44 7.93 -15.42
CA ASP A 87 -0.74 7.84 -16.71
C ASP A 87 0.51 8.70 -16.72
N LYS A 88 0.40 9.96 -16.27
CA LYS A 88 1.54 10.87 -16.16
C LYS A 88 2.62 10.30 -15.24
N PHE A 89 2.23 9.70 -14.12
CA PHE A 89 3.19 9.04 -13.24
C PHE A 89 3.89 7.87 -13.94
N ILE A 90 3.17 7.05 -14.70
CA ILE A 90 3.75 5.93 -15.44
C ILE A 90 4.72 6.43 -16.52
N GLU A 91 4.40 7.52 -17.21
CA GLU A 91 5.30 8.12 -18.20
C GLU A 91 6.61 8.64 -17.56
N GLU A 92 6.52 9.26 -16.39
CA GLU A 92 7.67 9.88 -15.71
C GLU A 92 8.51 8.89 -14.89
N HIS A 93 7.86 7.89 -14.28
CA HIS A 93 8.46 7.02 -13.27
C HIS A 93 8.32 5.51 -13.57
N GLY A 94 7.60 5.16 -14.64
CA GLY A 94 7.27 3.77 -14.97
C GLY A 94 6.26 3.15 -14.00
N GLY A 95 6.24 1.81 -13.99
CA GLY A 95 5.26 1.03 -13.24
C GLY A 95 4.09 0.59 -14.13
N ALA A 96 3.12 -0.09 -13.53
CA ALA A 96 1.97 -0.64 -14.22
C ALA A 96 0.67 -0.15 -13.56
N ARG A 97 -0.26 0.35 -14.37
CA ARG A 97 -1.62 0.67 -13.95
C ARG A 97 -2.32 -0.60 -13.41
N SER A 98 -3.12 -0.41 -12.38
CA SER A 98 -3.74 -1.47 -11.60
C SER A 98 -4.98 -0.94 -10.85
N ASP A 99 -5.74 -1.85 -10.26
CA ASP A 99 -6.78 -1.56 -9.27
C ASP A 99 -6.32 -1.89 -7.84
N PHE A 100 -7.20 -1.60 -6.87
CA PHE A 100 -6.97 -1.89 -5.46
C PHE A 100 -6.75 -3.37 -5.15
N SER A 101 -7.57 -4.25 -5.75
CA SER A 101 -7.51 -5.70 -5.50
C SER A 101 -6.15 -6.26 -5.89
N THR A 102 -5.65 -5.84 -7.04
CA THR A 102 -4.36 -6.23 -7.59
C THR A 102 -3.22 -5.60 -6.81
N ALA A 103 -3.35 -4.34 -6.37
CA ALA A 103 -2.37 -3.70 -5.48
C ALA A 103 -2.27 -4.41 -4.12
N LEU A 104 -3.40 -4.81 -3.54
CA LEU A 104 -3.44 -5.53 -2.26
C LEU A 104 -2.84 -6.95 -2.40
N LYS A 105 -3.17 -7.68 -3.47
CA LYS A 105 -2.53 -8.97 -3.79
C LYS A 105 -1.02 -8.83 -3.98
N ALA A 106 -0.59 -7.78 -4.69
CA ALA A 106 0.83 -7.47 -4.83
C ALA A 106 1.50 -7.21 -3.48
N ALA A 107 0.81 -6.55 -2.54
CA ALA A 107 1.35 -6.31 -1.20
C ALA A 107 1.53 -7.61 -0.41
N TYR A 108 0.58 -8.55 -0.52
CA TYR A 108 0.71 -9.88 0.07
C TYR A 108 1.81 -10.73 -0.57
N SER A 109 1.96 -10.67 -1.90
CA SER A 109 3.05 -11.34 -2.61
C SER A 109 4.41 -10.82 -2.14
N ASP A 110 4.57 -9.49 -2.02
CA ASP A 110 5.82 -8.90 -1.59
C ASP A 110 6.17 -9.28 -0.13
N LEU A 111 5.16 -9.41 0.74
CA LEU A 111 5.36 -9.94 2.10
C LEU A 111 5.90 -11.37 2.08
N CYS A 112 5.40 -12.22 1.18
CA CYS A 112 5.91 -13.58 1.00
C CYS A 112 7.39 -13.57 0.57
N ASP A 113 7.73 -12.79 -0.46
CA ASP A 113 9.10 -12.66 -0.97
C ASP A 113 10.07 -12.12 0.09
N GLU A 114 9.59 -11.21 0.95
CA GLU A 114 10.34 -10.73 2.10
C GLU A 114 10.62 -11.82 3.12
N VAL A 115 9.62 -12.64 3.47
CA VAL A 115 9.80 -13.78 4.38
C VAL A 115 10.84 -14.75 3.82
N GLU A 116 10.73 -15.11 2.54
CA GLU A 116 11.70 -16.00 1.91
C GLU A 116 13.11 -15.40 1.90
N SER A 117 13.24 -14.11 1.55
CA SER A 117 14.52 -13.41 1.56
C SER A 117 15.13 -13.38 2.96
N ARG A 118 14.33 -13.19 4.02
CA ARG A 118 14.80 -13.21 5.41
C ARG A 118 15.23 -14.61 5.83
N ARG A 119 14.48 -15.65 5.46
CA ARG A 119 14.85 -17.05 5.71
C ARG A 119 16.18 -17.42 5.04
N ARG A 120 16.38 -17.01 3.78
CA ARG A 120 17.64 -17.24 3.04
C ARG A 120 18.85 -16.55 3.68
N LYS A 121 18.65 -15.40 4.33
CA LYS A 121 19.71 -14.61 4.98
C LYS A 121 19.93 -14.98 6.45
N ALA A 122 19.05 -15.79 7.04
CA ALA A 122 19.17 -16.15 8.44
C ALA A 122 20.47 -16.95 8.64
N PRO A 123 21.31 -16.59 9.64
CA PRO A 123 22.50 -17.36 9.93
C PRO A 123 22.11 -18.79 10.29
N ALA A 124 22.96 -19.76 9.92
CA ALA A 124 22.78 -21.14 10.36
C ALA A 124 22.68 -21.16 11.89
N ARG A 125 21.66 -21.86 12.40
CA ARG A 125 21.48 -22.00 13.84
C ARG A 125 22.68 -22.83 14.37
N PRO A 126 23.36 -22.39 15.44
CA PRO A 126 24.50 -23.12 16.00
C PRO A 126 24.09 -24.51 16.50
#